data_AF-A6K646-F1
#
_entry.id   AF-A6K646-F1
#
_cell.length_a   1.000
_cell.length_b   1.000
_cell.length_c   1.000
_cell.angle_alpha   90.00
_cell.angle_beta   90.00
_cell.angle_gamma   90.00
#
_symmetry.space_group_name_H-M   'P 1'
#
loop_
_entity.id
_entity.type
_entity.pdbx_description
1 polymer ?
#
loop_
_entity_poly.entity_id
_entity_poly.type
_entity_poly.pdbx_seq_one_letter_code
_entity_poly.pdbx_strand_id
1 'polypeptide(L)'
;MDQDDGMTALDNIVTQFNTYEDFLDSQITTVDLYYLEDEGLARQLVELGYRGTGEIVKREDFEARKAAIDIARQAERTQKKTLTSAGKDLHDNFLKALAMREEDNRTGKLSVNGDLHS
;
A
#
# COMPACT_ATOMS: atom_id res chain seq x y z
N MET A 1 22.33 11.83 -12.98
CA MET A 1 22.22 10.94 -11.82
C MET A 1 20.74 10.48 -11.85
N ASP A 2 20.05 10.23 -10.74
CA ASP A 2 18.63 10.64 -10.61
C ASP A 2 17.45 9.72 -11.03
N GLN A 3 17.61 8.41 -11.33
CA GLN A 3 16.41 7.53 -11.46
C GLN A 3 15.86 7.04 -10.12
N ASP A 4 16.71 6.91 -9.11
CA ASP A 4 16.33 6.45 -7.76
C ASP A 4 15.67 7.58 -6.93
N ASP A 5 16.14 8.82 -7.11
CA ASP A 5 15.61 10.00 -6.42
C ASP A 5 14.17 10.33 -6.82
N GLY A 6 13.81 10.17 -8.11
CA GLY A 6 12.43 10.36 -8.56
C GLY A 6 11.47 9.28 -8.02
N MET A 7 11.96 8.05 -7.86
CA MET A 7 11.17 6.93 -7.37
C MET A 7 10.86 7.06 -5.87
N THR A 8 11.81 7.59 -5.09
CA THR A 8 11.63 7.88 -3.66
C THR A 8 10.77 9.11 -3.41
N ALA A 9 10.86 10.14 -4.25
CA ALA A 9 9.94 11.29 -4.20
C ALA A 9 8.48 10.86 -4.44
N LEU A 10 8.25 10.03 -5.47
CA LEU A 10 6.91 9.50 -5.76
C LEU A 10 6.37 8.61 -4.63
N ASP A 11 7.21 7.82 -3.96
CA ASP A 11 6.81 7.07 -2.77
C ASP A 11 6.36 7.98 -1.64
N ASN A 12 7.10 9.05 -1.37
CA ASN A 12 6.76 10.00 -0.34
C ASN A 12 5.41 10.67 -0.65
N ILE A 13 5.17 11.04 -1.91
CA ILE A 13 3.91 11.62 -2.37
C ILE A 13 2.75 10.63 -2.17
N VAL A 14 2.89 9.40 -2.67
CA VAL A 14 1.84 8.36 -2.62
C VAL A 14 1.53 7.88 -1.20
N THR A 15 2.47 8.05 -0.27
CA THR A 15 2.27 7.76 1.17
C THR A 15 1.65 8.92 1.93
N GLN A 16 1.92 10.17 1.53
CA GLN A 16 1.33 11.37 2.15
C GLN A 16 -0.09 11.64 1.70
N PHE A 17 -0.42 11.37 0.43
CA PHE A 17 -1.72 11.67 -0.17
C PHE A 17 -2.53 10.39 -0.44
N ASN A 18 -3.84 10.44 -0.18
CA ASN A 18 -4.71 9.28 -0.40
C ASN A 18 -5.11 9.15 -1.86
N THR A 19 -5.50 10.28 -2.46
CA THR A 19 -5.88 10.37 -3.87
C THR A 19 -4.94 11.28 -4.64
N TYR A 20 -4.97 11.15 -5.97
CA TYR A 20 -4.23 12.06 -6.85
C TYR A 20 -4.78 13.50 -6.77
N GLU A 21 -6.09 13.66 -6.59
CA GLU A 21 -6.71 14.97 -6.41
C GLU A 21 -6.21 15.63 -5.11
N ASP A 22 -6.07 14.89 -4.00
CA ASP A 22 -5.51 15.42 -2.74
C ASP A 22 -4.10 15.99 -2.94
N PHE A 23 -3.29 15.34 -3.78
CA PHE A 23 -1.96 15.80 -4.14
C PHE A 23 -2.03 17.09 -4.96
N LEU A 24 -2.91 17.18 -5.96
CA LEU A 24 -3.09 18.41 -6.75
C LEU A 24 -3.58 19.56 -5.88
N ASP A 25 -4.55 19.31 -5.00
CA ASP A 25 -5.12 20.30 -4.09
C ASP A 25 -4.09 20.84 -3.10
N SER A 26 -3.14 20.00 -2.67
CA SER A 26 -2.03 20.45 -1.80
C SER A 26 -1.13 21.51 -2.42
N GLN A 27 -1.15 21.64 -3.75
CA GLN A 27 -0.36 22.61 -4.51
C GLN A 27 -1.16 23.87 -4.89
N ILE A 28 -2.48 23.83 -4.73
CA ILE A 28 -3.36 24.98 -5.00
C ILE A 28 -3.25 25.96 -3.84
N THR A 29 -3.00 27.23 -4.17
CA THR A 29 -2.90 28.30 -3.18
C THR A 29 -4.18 29.15 -3.14
N THR A 30 -4.37 29.91 -2.06
CA THR A 30 -5.50 30.86 -1.96
C THR A 30 -5.51 31.91 -3.07
N VAL A 31 -4.33 32.25 -3.59
CA VAL A 31 -4.19 33.17 -4.73
C VAL A 31 -4.76 32.56 -6.01
N ASP A 32 -4.59 31.25 -6.20
CA ASP A 32 -5.17 30.56 -7.36
C ASP A 32 -6.68 30.60 -7.32
N LEU A 33 -7.26 30.28 -6.17
CA LEU A 33 -8.70 30.33 -5.98
C LEU A 33 -9.26 31.76 -6.10
N TYR A 34 -8.50 32.77 -5.68
CA TYR A 34 -8.89 34.17 -5.84
C TYR A 34 -8.95 34.63 -7.31
N TYR A 35 -8.02 34.16 -8.15
CA TYR A 35 -7.97 34.57 -9.56
C TYR A 35 -8.75 33.66 -10.51
N LEU A 36 -8.81 32.36 -10.20
CA LEU A 36 -9.47 31.37 -11.03
C LEU A 36 -10.93 31.15 -10.64
N GLU A 37 -11.25 31.32 -9.35
CA GLU A 37 -12.57 31.04 -8.74
C GLU A 37 -13.10 29.62 -8.99
N ASP A 38 -12.29 28.75 -9.61
CA ASP A 38 -12.60 27.38 -10.00
C ASP A 38 -11.43 26.46 -9.59
N GLU A 39 -11.71 25.58 -8.63
CA GLU A 39 -10.76 24.61 -8.10
C GLU A 39 -10.38 23.54 -9.13
N GLY A 40 -11.30 23.15 -10.01
CA GLY A 40 -11.02 22.21 -11.10
C GLY A 40 -10.05 22.79 -12.12
N LEU A 41 -10.25 24.07 -12.47
CA LEU A 41 -9.31 24.79 -13.34
C LEU A 41 -7.92 24.92 -12.69
N ALA A 42 -7.86 25.20 -11.39
CA ALA A 42 -6.61 25.26 -10.65
C ALA A 42 -5.89 23.90 -10.64
N ARG A 43 -6.60 22.78 -10.43
CA ARG A 43 -6.03 21.43 -10.51
C ARG A 43 -5.46 21.14 -11.88
N GLN A 44 -6.18 21.48 -12.96
CA GLN A 44 -5.68 21.28 -14.33
C GLN A 44 -4.39 22.05 -14.60
N LEU A 45 -4.26 23.27 -14.07
CA LEU A 45 -3.03 24.06 -14.23
C LEU A 45 -1.85 23.46 -13.44
N VAL A 46 -2.10 22.87 -12.27
CA VAL A 46 -1.09 22.13 -11.51
C VAL A 46 -0.67 20.86 -12.26
N GLU A 47 -1.63 20.09 -12.75
CA GLU A 47 -1.38 18.84 -13.49
C GLU A 47 -0.57 19.08 -14.78
N LEU A 48 -0.82 20.21 -15.46
CA LEU A 48 -0.05 20.62 -16.64
C LEU A 48 1.33 21.23 -16.30
N GLY A 49 1.64 21.42 -15.01
CA GLY A 49 2.89 22.02 -14.55
C GLY A 49 2.98 23.54 -14.71
N TYR A 50 1.87 24.22 -15.02
CA TYR A 50 1.81 25.68 -15.08
C TYR A 50 1.68 26.33 -13.70
N ARG A 51 1.29 25.54 -12.68
CA ARG A 51 1.20 25.96 -11.28
C ARG A 51 1.73 24.86 -10.35
N GLY A 52 2.12 25.23 -9.12
CA GLY A 52 2.62 24.29 -8.11
C GLY A 52 4.15 24.27 -7.98
N THR A 53 4.70 23.22 -7.37
CA THR A 53 6.14 23.08 -7.08
C THR A 53 6.98 22.75 -8.33
N GLY A 54 6.33 22.64 -9.50
CA GLY A 54 6.97 22.26 -10.77
C GLY A 54 7.24 20.76 -10.91
N GLU A 55 6.92 19.97 -9.89
CA GLU A 55 7.01 18.51 -9.93
C GLU A 55 5.76 17.94 -10.62
N ILE A 56 5.91 17.55 -11.89
CA ILE A 56 4.84 16.97 -12.68
C ILE A 56 4.79 15.47 -12.39
N VAL A 57 3.84 15.06 -11.55
CA VAL A 57 3.50 13.65 -11.35
C VAL A 57 2.30 13.34 -12.23
N LYS A 58 2.43 12.33 -13.11
CA LYS A 58 1.29 11.88 -13.91
C LYS A 58 0.33 11.08 -13.04
N ARG A 59 -0.97 11.21 -13.32
CA ARG A 59 -2.02 10.41 -12.68
C ARG A 59 -1.73 8.92 -12.77
N GLU A 60 -1.32 8.44 -13.95
CA GLU A 60 -1.01 7.03 -14.17
C GLU A 60 0.14 6.55 -13.28
N ASP A 61 1.18 7.37 -13.10
CA ASP A 61 2.35 7.02 -12.29
C ASP A 61 1.99 7.00 -10.80
N PHE A 62 1.20 7.97 -10.32
CA PHE A 62 0.70 8.00 -8.94
C PHE A 62 -0.15 6.77 -8.64
N GLU A 63 -1.14 6.47 -9.50
CA GLU A 63 -2.04 5.34 -9.31
C GLU A 63 -1.32 4.01 -9.41
N ALA A 64 -0.43 3.84 -10.41
CA ALA A 64 0.37 2.64 -10.56
C ALA A 64 1.24 2.40 -9.31
N ARG A 65 1.84 3.45 -8.75
CA ARG A 65 2.67 3.31 -7.56
C ARG A 65 1.85 3.01 -6.31
N LYS A 66 0.68 3.64 -6.14
CA LYS A 66 -0.26 3.34 -5.05
C LYS A 66 -0.68 1.88 -5.09
N ALA A 67 -1.09 1.40 -6.27
CA ALA A 67 -1.48 0.02 -6.50
C ALA A 67 -0.32 -0.95 -6.19
N ALA A 68 0.89 -0.63 -6.63
CA ALA A 68 2.06 -1.46 -6.35
C ALA A 68 2.34 -1.59 -4.85
N ILE A 69 2.24 -0.49 -4.08
CA ILE A 69 2.41 -0.49 -2.62
C ILE A 69 1.33 -1.33 -1.95
N ASP A 70 0.07 -1.20 -2.36
CA ASP A 70 -1.03 -1.95 -1.79
C ASP A 70 -0.95 -3.45 -2.11
N ILE A 71 -0.56 -3.80 -3.34
CA ILE A 71 -0.26 -5.18 -3.73
C ILE A 71 0.89 -5.74 -2.89
N ALA A 72 1.99 -4.99 -2.71
CA ALA A 72 3.12 -5.42 -1.89
C ALA A 72 2.70 -5.66 -0.43
N ARG A 73 1.92 -4.75 0.16
CA ARG A 73 1.36 -4.91 1.51
C ARG A 73 0.44 -6.11 1.62
N GLN A 74 -0.38 -6.37 0.61
CA GLN A 74 -1.26 -7.54 0.57
C GLN A 74 -0.47 -8.84 0.40
N ALA A 75 0.57 -8.84 -0.44
CA ALA A 75 1.47 -9.95 -0.63
C ALA A 75 2.21 -10.29 0.67
N GLU A 76 2.75 -9.31 1.40
CA GLU A 76 3.37 -9.52 2.71
C GLU A 76 2.39 -10.12 3.73
N ARG A 77 1.15 -9.60 3.78
CA ARG A 77 0.10 -10.16 4.63
C ARG A 77 -0.22 -11.61 4.26
N THR A 78 -0.18 -11.95 2.99
CA THR A 78 -0.47 -13.30 2.49
C THR A 78 0.70 -14.26 2.68
N GLN A 79 1.93 -13.82 2.45
CA GLN A 79 3.14 -14.59 2.77
C GLN A 79 3.23 -14.90 4.25
N LYS A 80 2.96 -13.90 5.11
CA LYS A 80 2.84 -14.15 6.55
C LYS A 80 1.79 -15.22 6.85
N LYS A 81 0.71 -15.32 6.07
CA LYS A 81 -0.39 -16.30 6.19
C LYS A 81 -0.08 -17.71 5.66
N THR A 82 0.88 -17.87 4.76
CA THR A 82 1.29 -19.19 4.26
C THR A 82 1.92 -19.99 5.40
N LEU A 83 1.51 -21.24 5.57
CA LEU A 83 2.11 -22.16 6.56
C LEU A 83 3.55 -22.49 6.14
N THR A 84 4.47 -22.56 7.09
CA THR A 84 5.88 -22.89 6.88
C THR A 84 6.05 -24.30 6.30
N SER A 85 5.08 -25.16 6.56
CA SER A 85 4.94 -26.52 6.05
C SER A 85 4.26 -26.63 4.69
N ALA A 86 3.61 -25.58 4.17
CA ALA A 86 2.89 -25.63 2.90
C ALA A 86 3.84 -25.91 1.71
N GLY A 87 3.53 -26.97 0.95
CA GLY A 87 4.31 -27.37 -0.23
C GLY A 87 5.65 -28.05 0.06
N LYS A 88 5.96 -28.37 1.32
CA LYS A 88 7.15 -29.18 1.66
C LYS A 88 6.81 -30.66 1.61
N ASP A 89 7.67 -31.46 0.96
CA ASP A 89 7.58 -32.91 1.03
C ASP A 89 8.19 -33.38 2.36
N LEU A 90 7.32 -33.53 3.36
CA LEU A 90 7.71 -33.93 4.71
C LEU A 90 7.71 -35.45 4.78
N HIS A 91 8.90 -36.06 4.80
CA HIS A 91 9.03 -37.52 4.91
C HIS A 91 8.96 -38.03 6.35
N ASP A 92 9.41 -37.22 7.32
CA ASP A 92 9.44 -37.59 8.74
C ASP A 92 8.05 -37.38 9.39
N ASN A 93 7.61 -38.38 10.16
CA ASN A 93 6.37 -38.34 10.94
C ASN A 93 6.36 -37.18 11.95
N PHE A 94 7.51 -36.81 12.52
CA PHE A 94 7.60 -35.66 13.42
C PHE A 94 7.30 -34.35 12.69
N LEU A 95 7.87 -34.17 11.50
CA LEU A 95 7.65 -32.97 10.69
C LEU A 95 6.20 -32.85 10.20
N LYS A 96 5.57 -33.98 9.84
CA LYS A 96 4.13 -34.03 9.51
C LYS A 96 3.26 -33.60 10.69
N ALA A 97 3.53 -34.11 11.89
CA ALA A 97 2.80 -33.74 13.10
C ALA A 97 2.98 -32.24 13.43
N LEU A 98 4.18 -31.70 13.23
CA LEU A 98 4.46 -30.29 13.42
C LEU A 98 3.69 -29.41 12.42
N ALA A 99 3.62 -29.82 11.15
CA ALA A 99 2.84 -29.15 10.11
C ALA A 99 1.34 -29.09 10.43
N MET A 100 0.75 -30.22 10.86
CA MET A 100 -0.65 -30.28 11.28
C MET A 100 -0.91 -29.36 12.47
N ARG A 101 -0.01 -29.34 13.45
CA ARG A 101 -0.14 -28.45 14.62
C ARG A 101 -0.01 -26.98 14.26
N GLU A 102 0.84 -26.63 13.30
CA GLU A 102 0.97 -25.27 12.77
C GLU A 102 -0.38 -24.81 12.16
N GLU A 103 -1.00 -25.67 11.36
CA GLU A 103 -2.32 -25.43 10.74
C GLU A 103 -3.43 -25.28 11.79
N ASP A 104 -3.50 -26.18 12.77
CA ASP A 104 -4.53 -26.14 13.82
C ASP A 104 -4.38 -24.94 14.78
N ASN A 105 -3.13 -24.54 15.09
CA ASN A 105 -2.86 -23.32 15.85
C ASN A 105 -3.28 -22.07 15.07
N ARG A 106 -3.02 -22.05 13.76
CA ARG A 106 -3.29 -20.92 12.89
C ARG A 106 -4.77 -20.75 12.54
N THR A 107 -5.51 -21.85 12.47
CA THR A 107 -6.96 -21.88 12.26
C THR A 107 -7.77 -21.73 13.55
N GLY A 108 -7.10 -21.67 14.71
CA GLY A 108 -7.74 -21.46 16.00
C GLY A 108 -8.41 -22.71 16.59
N LYS A 109 -8.30 -23.89 15.96
CA LYS A 109 -8.84 -25.16 16.47
C LYS A 109 -8.22 -25.57 17.80
N LEU A 110 -6.96 -25.24 18.03
CA LEU A 110 -6.27 -25.46 19.30
C LEU A 110 -6.42 -24.29 20.30
N SER A 111 -7.00 -23.16 19.88
CA SER A 111 -7.13 -21.94 20.71
C SER A 111 -8.43 -21.88 21.52
N VAL A 112 -9.36 -22.80 21.33
CA VAL A 112 -10.61 -22.90 22.12
C VAL A 112 -10.56 -24.11 23.04
N ASN A 113 -9.79 -24.03 24.10
CA ASN A 113 -9.96 -24.86 25.30
C ASN A 113 -9.40 -24.09 26.51
N GLY A 114 -10.03 -22.94 26.79
CA GLY A 114 -9.82 -22.13 27.98
C GLY A 114 -10.98 -22.17 28.97
N ASP A 115 -12.10 -22.84 28.67
CA ASP A 115 -13.22 -22.95 29.60
C ASP A 115 -13.36 -24.40 30.08
N LEU A 116 -12.43 -24.79 30.98
CA LEU A 116 -12.81 -25.67 32.07
C LEU A 116 -13.83 -24.90 32.90
N HIS A 117 -15.06 -25.38 33.03
CA HIS A 117 -15.69 -25.51 34.34
C HIS A 117 -16.57 -26.76 34.37
N SER A 118 -16.42 -27.42 35.52
CA SER A 118 -16.89 -28.71 36.01
C SER A 118 -18.34 -29.10 35.76
#